data_AF-A0A7X4FUH7-F1
#
_entry.id   AF-A0A7X4FUH7-F1
#
_cell.length_a   1.000
_cell.length_b   1.000
_cell.length_c   1.000
_cell.angle_alpha   90.00
_cell.angle_beta   90.00
_cell.angle_gamma   90.00
#
_symmetry.space_group_name_H-M   'P 1'
#
loop_
_entity.id
_entity.type
_entity.pdbx_description
1 polymer ?
#
loop_
_entity_poly.entity_id
_entity_poly.type
_entity_poly.pdbx_seq_one_letter_code
_entity_poly.pdbx_strand_id
1 'polypeptide(L)'
;MTEADLDQLLPFYEEGGAEGGFDRGVQRALERMLVSPEFLFRVERDPEDVAPGAPYRVSDLELASRLSFFLWSSIPDDELLARAIDGTLSDPAVLEAQVQRMLGDRRSRALIDNFAEQWLYLRDVAAKEPDPGFFPGFDENLRQAFQRETALFMDSVLREDRGVSELLTADYTFLNERLAKHYGIPHVYGSHFRRVSLDGTARRGLLGQGGILTLTSYATRTSPVLRGKWILENLLASPPPPPPPDIPALAERTDDGAALSMRAAMERHRAN
;
A
#
# COMPACT_ATOMS: atom_id res chain seq x y z
N MET A 1 2.25 22.41 -23.49
CA MET A 1 2.91 22.15 -24.78
C MET A 1 3.62 23.43 -25.18
N THR A 2 4.94 23.40 -25.21
CA THR A 2 5.81 24.52 -25.58
C THR A 2 6.08 24.51 -27.08
N GLU A 3 6.59 25.60 -27.62
CA GLU A 3 7.01 25.70 -29.02
C GLU A 3 8.13 24.69 -29.34
N ALA A 4 9.02 24.44 -28.38
CA ALA A 4 10.06 23.42 -28.48
C ALA A 4 9.50 21.98 -28.55
N ASP A 5 8.38 21.69 -27.86
CA ASP A 5 7.72 20.38 -27.93
C ASP A 5 7.14 20.13 -29.33
N LEU A 6 6.60 21.18 -29.97
CA LEU A 6 6.09 21.14 -31.33
C LEU A 6 7.21 20.94 -32.34
N ASP A 7 8.33 21.68 -32.20
CA ASP A 7 9.49 21.55 -33.09
C ASP A 7 10.09 20.14 -33.10
N GLN A 8 9.97 19.39 -32.01
CA GLN A 8 10.40 17.99 -31.95
C GLN A 8 9.45 17.01 -32.64
N LEU A 9 8.15 17.30 -32.70
CA LEU A 9 7.13 16.38 -33.22
C LEU A 9 6.70 16.70 -34.65
N LEU A 10 6.72 17.98 -35.06
CA LEU A 10 6.34 18.42 -36.41
C LEU A 10 7.12 17.71 -37.53
N PRO A 11 8.44 17.53 -37.44
CA PRO A 11 9.19 16.86 -38.51
C PRO A 11 8.68 15.44 -38.78
N PHE A 12 8.35 14.68 -37.72
CA PHE A 12 7.79 13.33 -37.87
C PHE A 12 6.38 13.35 -38.46
N TYR A 13 5.57 14.35 -38.10
CA TYR A 13 4.26 14.57 -38.72
C TYR A 13 4.39 14.88 -40.22
N GLU A 14 5.29 15.78 -40.60
CA GLU A 14 5.51 16.19 -41.99
C GLU A 14 6.07 15.05 -42.83
N GLU A 15 7.04 14.29 -42.31
CA GLU A 15 7.57 13.08 -42.97
C GLU A 15 6.48 12.04 -43.19
N GLY A 16 5.69 11.71 -42.16
CA GLY A 16 4.58 10.78 -42.28
C GLY A 16 3.50 11.29 -43.26
N GLY A 17 3.25 12.60 -43.25
CA GLY A 17 2.34 13.28 -44.16
C GLY A 17 2.77 13.16 -45.62
N ALA A 18 4.06 13.30 -45.90
CA ALA A 18 4.63 13.12 -47.22
C ALA A 18 4.59 11.65 -47.69
N GLU A 19 4.73 10.68 -46.77
CA GLU A 19 4.66 9.25 -47.08
C GLU A 19 3.25 8.76 -47.39
N GLY A 20 2.23 9.24 -46.66
CA GLY A 20 0.91 8.61 -46.68
C GLY A 20 -0.26 9.53 -46.36
N GLY A 21 -0.10 10.85 -46.46
CA GLY A 21 -1.13 11.82 -46.16
C GLY A 21 -1.36 12.04 -44.66
N PHE A 22 -2.39 12.82 -44.34
CA PHE A 22 -2.66 13.33 -42.99
C PHE A 22 -2.62 12.25 -41.89
N ASP A 23 -3.35 11.15 -42.07
CA ASP A 23 -3.45 10.08 -41.06
C ASP A 23 -2.09 9.45 -40.75
N ARG A 24 -1.23 9.31 -41.77
CA ARG A 24 0.12 8.77 -41.61
C ARG A 24 1.04 9.75 -40.89
N GLY A 25 0.88 11.05 -41.13
CA GLY A 25 1.57 12.10 -40.37
C GLY A 25 1.20 12.05 -38.89
N VAL A 26 -0.10 12.00 -38.57
CA VAL A 26 -0.58 11.88 -37.17
C VAL A 26 -0.03 10.61 -36.52
N GLN A 27 -0.06 9.48 -37.23
CA GLN A 27 0.50 8.23 -36.73
C GLN A 27 1.99 8.36 -36.36
N ARG A 28 2.83 8.93 -37.23
CA ARG A 28 4.27 9.08 -36.98
C ARG A 28 4.56 9.98 -35.79
N ALA A 29 3.83 11.08 -35.65
CA ALA A 29 3.98 11.98 -34.50
C ALA A 29 3.59 11.29 -33.19
N LEU A 30 2.50 10.52 -33.19
CA LEU A 30 2.08 9.72 -32.03
C LEU A 30 3.09 8.61 -31.71
N GLU A 31 3.61 7.90 -32.71
CA GLU A 31 4.67 6.90 -32.51
C GLU A 31 5.88 7.52 -31.83
N ARG A 32 6.34 8.71 -32.29
CA ARG A 32 7.47 9.41 -31.68
C ARG A 32 7.22 9.82 -30.23
N MET A 33 6.01 10.29 -29.94
CA MET A 33 5.58 10.67 -28.59
C MET A 33 5.54 9.46 -27.66
N LEU A 34 4.98 8.33 -28.11
CA LEU A 34 4.86 7.11 -27.29
C LEU A 34 6.19 6.41 -27.01
N VAL A 35 7.23 6.66 -27.82
CA VAL A 35 8.59 6.14 -27.60
C VAL A 35 9.56 7.18 -27.02
N SER A 36 9.07 8.38 -26.69
CA SER A 36 9.91 9.41 -26.05
C SER A 36 10.31 8.96 -24.63
N PRO A 37 11.57 9.17 -24.21
CA PRO A 37 11.99 8.92 -22.85
C PRO A 37 11.15 9.66 -21.81
N GLU A 38 10.69 10.87 -22.12
CA GLU A 38 9.82 11.70 -21.27
C GLU A 38 8.41 11.10 -21.10
N PHE A 39 7.94 10.30 -22.07
CA PHE A 39 6.70 9.53 -21.95
C PHE A 39 6.91 8.21 -21.20
N LEU A 40 7.99 7.50 -21.50
CA LEU A 40 8.29 6.18 -20.93
C LEU A 40 8.79 6.24 -19.49
N PHE A 41 9.48 7.32 -19.12
CA PHE A 41 10.11 7.50 -17.82
C PHE A 41 9.64 8.80 -17.17
N ARG A 42 9.48 8.76 -15.85
CA ARG A 42 9.33 9.97 -15.04
C ARG A 42 10.72 10.42 -14.64
N VAL A 43 11.32 11.25 -15.48
CA VAL A 43 12.65 11.82 -15.22
C VAL A 43 12.46 13.13 -14.47
N GLU A 44 13.06 13.20 -13.28
CA GLU A 44 13.26 14.44 -12.55
C GLU A 44 14.70 14.84 -12.80
N ARG A 45 14.93 16.01 -13.37
CA ARG A 45 16.27 16.44 -13.73
C ARG A 45 16.91 17.16 -12.56
N ASP A 46 18.01 16.61 -12.07
CA ASP A 46 18.85 17.30 -11.09
C ASP A 46 19.35 18.62 -11.72
N PRO A 47 19.19 19.77 -11.02
CA PRO A 47 19.73 21.03 -11.49
C PRO A 47 21.26 20.97 -11.57
N GLU A 48 21.84 21.50 -12.66
CA GLU A 48 23.30 21.46 -12.89
C GLU A 48 24.10 22.24 -11.82
N ASP A 49 23.45 23.17 -11.13
CA ASP A 49 24.01 24.07 -10.13
C ASP A 49 23.91 23.55 -8.68
N VAL A 50 23.36 22.34 -8.48
CA VAL A 50 23.19 21.74 -7.16
C VAL A 50 24.28 20.70 -6.87
N ALA A 51 24.93 20.82 -5.71
CA ALA A 51 25.96 19.87 -5.29
C ALA A 51 25.37 18.45 -5.10
N PRO A 52 26.11 17.37 -5.42
CA PRO A 52 25.63 16.00 -5.23
C PRO A 52 25.14 15.74 -3.80
N GLY A 53 23.91 15.24 -3.67
CA GLY A 53 23.28 14.94 -2.39
C GLY A 53 22.66 16.15 -1.66
N ALA A 54 22.75 17.36 -2.22
CA ALA A 54 22.05 18.52 -1.67
C ALA A 54 20.56 18.50 -2.07
N PRO A 55 19.64 18.86 -1.16
CA PRO A 55 18.22 18.95 -1.48
C PRO A 55 17.96 20.15 -2.41
N TYR A 56 17.12 19.93 -3.42
CA TYR A 56 16.65 20.98 -4.32
C TYR A 56 15.13 20.94 -4.45
N ARG A 57 14.54 22.05 -4.91
CA ARG A 57 13.12 22.13 -5.22
C ARG A 57 12.88 21.61 -6.63
N VAL A 58 11.93 20.71 -6.76
CA VAL A 58 11.41 20.30 -8.06
C VAL A 58 10.54 21.39 -8.67
N SER A 59 10.42 21.36 -9.99
CA SER A 59 9.49 22.20 -10.72
C SER A 59 8.04 21.86 -10.40
N ASP A 60 7.13 22.79 -10.65
CA ASP A 60 5.70 22.57 -10.44
C ASP A 60 5.13 21.43 -11.31
N LEU A 61 5.68 21.21 -12.52
CA LEU A 61 5.30 20.08 -13.38
C LEU A 61 5.74 18.74 -12.80
N GLU A 62 6.97 18.67 -12.29
CA GLU A 62 7.47 17.48 -11.58
C GLU A 62 6.67 17.25 -10.29
N LEU A 63 6.31 18.31 -9.57
CA LEU A 63 5.46 18.23 -8.37
C LEU A 63 4.07 17.68 -8.70
N ALA A 64 3.42 18.16 -9.75
CA ALA A 64 2.13 17.64 -10.21
C ALA A 64 2.20 16.15 -10.57
N SER A 65 3.25 15.75 -11.31
CA SER A 65 3.50 14.34 -11.65
C SER A 65 3.71 13.48 -10.40
N ARG A 66 4.56 13.93 -9.46
CA ARG A 66 4.79 13.24 -8.18
C ARG A 66 3.48 13.06 -7.40
N LEU A 67 2.69 14.13 -7.25
CA LEU A 67 1.41 14.09 -6.54
C LEU A 67 0.41 13.14 -7.20
N SER A 68 0.24 13.21 -8.52
CA SER A 68 -0.74 12.38 -9.23
C SER A 68 -0.40 10.91 -9.14
N PHE A 69 0.88 10.55 -9.28
CA PHE A 69 1.27 9.15 -9.19
C PHE A 69 1.34 8.63 -7.76
N PHE A 70 1.68 9.49 -6.79
CA PHE A 70 1.63 9.13 -5.38
C PHE A 70 0.20 8.89 -4.91
N LEU A 71 -0.72 9.83 -5.15
CA LEU A 71 -2.09 9.77 -4.63
C LEU A 71 -3.03 8.94 -5.51
N TRP A 72 -2.90 9.01 -6.83
CA TRP A 72 -3.84 8.40 -7.78
C TRP A 72 -3.23 7.26 -8.61
N SER A 73 -1.91 7.08 -8.57
CA SER A 73 -1.19 6.15 -9.46
C SER A 73 -1.57 6.35 -10.94
N SER A 74 -1.79 7.61 -11.32
CA SER A 74 -2.25 8.04 -12.64
C SER A 74 -1.59 9.38 -13.00
N ILE A 75 -1.72 9.78 -14.28
CA ILE A 75 -1.35 11.11 -14.75
C ILE A 75 -2.13 12.22 -14.01
N PRO A 76 -1.58 13.45 -13.91
CA PRO A 76 -2.28 14.59 -13.35
C PRO A 76 -3.53 14.90 -14.19
N ASP A 77 -4.58 15.40 -13.55
CA ASP A 77 -5.73 15.92 -14.27
C ASP A 77 -5.52 17.37 -14.70
N ASP A 78 -6.42 17.89 -15.54
CA ASP A 78 -6.29 19.20 -16.16
C ASP A 78 -6.15 20.33 -15.12
N GLU A 79 -6.84 20.24 -13.99
CA GLU A 79 -6.77 21.24 -12.93
C GLU A 79 -5.38 21.26 -12.27
N LEU A 80 -4.86 20.09 -11.88
CA LEU A 80 -3.52 19.99 -11.28
C LEU A 80 -2.44 20.42 -12.28
N LEU A 81 -2.58 20.02 -13.54
CA LEU A 81 -1.65 20.38 -14.61
C LEU A 81 -1.68 21.88 -14.91
N ALA A 82 -2.86 22.52 -14.92
CA ALA A 82 -2.99 23.97 -15.11
C ALA A 82 -2.29 24.74 -13.99
N ARG A 83 -2.50 24.37 -12.72
CA ARG A 83 -1.79 25.00 -11.59
C ARG A 83 -0.28 24.87 -11.69
N ALA A 84 0.19 23.72 -12.19
CA ALA A 84 1.59 23.48 -12.39
C ALA A 84 2.19 24.31 -13.55
N ILE A 85 1.47 24.42 -14.67
CA ILE A 85 1.86 25.26 -15.81
C ILE A 85 1.89 26.74 -15.41
N ASP A 86 0.93 27.19 -14.59
CA ASP A 86 0.87 28.56 -14.08
C ASP A 86 1.95 28.87 -13.03
N GLY A 87 2.72 27.88 -12.58
CA GLY A 87 3.76 28.04 -11.55
C GLY A 87 3.22 28.39 -10.17
N THR A 88 1.97 28.01 -9.89
CA THR A 88 1.27 28.32 -8.62
C THR A 88 1.11 27.10 -7.71
N LEU A 89 1.44 25.90 -8.18
CA LEU A 89 1.23 24.66 -7.42
C LEU A 89 2.15 24.56 -6.21
N SER A 90 3.33 25.18 -6.25
CA SER A 90 4.25 25.22 -5.11
C SER A 90 3.86 26.22 -4.02
N ASP A 91 2.83 27.04 -4.23
CA ASP A 91 2.23 27.85 -3.16
C ASP A 91 1.59 26.93 -2.11
N PRO A 92 1.93 27.06 -0.81
CA PRO A 92 1.43 26.16 0.23
C PRO A 92 -0.10 26.03 0.29
N ALA A 93 -0.84 27.13 0.10
CA ALA A 93 -2.30 27.10 0.17
C ALA A 93 -2.91 26.42 -1.07
N VAL A 94 -2.31 26.64 -2.25
CA VAL A 94 -2.73 25.96 -3.49
C VAL A 94 -2.42 24.47 -3.41
N LEU A 95 -1.22 24.11 -2.93
CA LEU A 95 -0.78 22.74 -2.76
C LEU A 95 -1.71 21.97 -1.81
N GLU A 96 -2.00 22.54 -0.64
CA GLU A 96 -2.90 21.93 0.35
C GLU A 96 -4.29 21.71 -0.24
N ALA A 97 -4.86 22.72 -0.91
CA ALA A 97 -6.16 22.61 -1.55
C ALA A 97 -6.19 21.50 -2.63
N GLN A 98 -5.14 21.39 -3.45
CA GLN A 98 -5.04 20.32 -4.46
C GLN A 98 -4.90 18.95 -3.82
N VAL A 99 -4.08 18.78 -2.78
CA VAL A 99 -3.94 17.51 -2.06
C VAL A 99 -5.27 17.07 -1.46
N GLN A 100 -6.00 17.96 -0.79
CA GLN A 100 -7.31 17.65 -0.20
C GLN A 100 -8.33 17.26 -1.28
N ARG A 101 -8.38 17.99 -2.39
CA ARG A 101 -9.22 17.65 -3.56
C ARG A 101 -8.88 16.25 -4.08
N MET A 102 -7.59 15.96 -4.23
CA MET A 102 -7.12 14.68 -4.75
C MET A 102 -7.43 13.52 -3.82
N LEU A 103 -7.28 13.70 -2.51
CA LEU A 103 -7.64 12.69 -1.51
C LEU A 103 -9.15 12.41 -1.50
N GLY A 104 -9.99 13.42 -1.77
CA GLY A 104 -11.44 13.28 -1.90
C GLY A 104 -11.91 12.52 -3.14
N ASP A 105 -11.09 12.44 -4.20
CA ASP A 105 -11.41 11.72 -5.44
C ASP A 105 -11.39 10.20 -5.23
N ARG A 106 -12.23 9.45 -5.97
CA ARG A 106 -12.23 7.98 -5.95
C ARG A 106 -10.87 7.37 -6.32
N ARG A 107 -10.07 8.05 -7.15
CA ARG A 107 -8.74 7.64 -7.58
C ARG A 107 -7.75 7.55 -6.41
N SER A 108 -7.98 8.27 -5.31
CA SER A 108 -7.14 8.21 -4.10
C SER A 108 -7.10 6.82 -3.46
N ARG A 109 -8.05 5.95 -3.80
CA ARG A 109 -8.03 4.56 -3.38
C ARG A 109 -6.78 3.81 -3.85
N ALA A 110 -6.17 4.24 -4.96
CA ALA A 110 -4.89 3.71 -5.42
C ALA A 110 -3.78 3.86 -4.36
N LEU A 111 -3.82 4.90 -3.52
CA LEU A 111 -2.89 5.04 -2.41
C LEU A 111 -3.02 3.85 -1.44
N ILE A 112 -4.24 3.41 -1.13
CA ILE A 112 -4.45 2.25 -0.26
C ILE A 112 -3.97 0.97 -0.96
N ASP A 113 -4.43 0.73 -2.18
CA ASP A 113 -4.15 -0.49 -2.94
C ASP A 113 -2.64 -0.66 -3.25
N ASN A 114 -1.88 0.45 -3.36
CA ASN A 114 -0.45 0.40 -3.63
C ASN A 114 0.41 0.59 -2.38
N PHE A 115 0.22 1.69 -1.64
CA PHE A 115 1.08 2.01 -0.50
C PHE A 115 0.77 1.13 0.70
N ALA A 116 -0.49 1.02 1.12
CA ALA A 116 -0.82 0.27 2.33
C ALA A 116 -0.60 -1.23 2.16
N GLU A 117 -0.92 -1.79 0.99
CA GLU A 117 -0.66 -3.20 0.71
C GLU A 117 0.83 -3.54 0.70
N GLN A 118 1.67 -2.67 0.14
CA GLN A 118 3.11 -2.87 0.12
C GLN A 118 3.73 -2.65 1.50
N TRP A 119 3.36 -1.58 2.19
CA TRP A 119 3.86 -1.25 3.53
C TRP A 119 3.53 -2.35 4.54
N LEU A 120 2.31 -2.88 4.53
CA LEU A 120 1.87 -3.89 5.49
C LEU A 120 2.10 -5.33 5.00
N TYR A 121 2.73 -5.51 3.83
CA TYR A 121 2.91 -6.81 3.16
C TYR A 121 1.60 -7.59 2.94
N LEU A 122 0.48 -6.92 2.70
CA LEU A 122 -0.83 -7.57 2.56
C LEU A 122 -0.89 -8.51 1.34
N ARG A 123 -0.11 -8.23 0.30
CA ARG A 123 0.01 -9.10 -0.88
C ARG A 123 0.57 -10.47 -0.50
N ASP A 124 1.41 -10.54 0.53
CA ASP A 124 2.00 -11.81 0.97
C ASP A 124 0.98 -12.70 1.70
N VAL A 125 -0.17 -12.14 2.14
CA VAL A 125 -1.30 -12.94 2.64
C VAL A 125 -1.75 -13.92 1.57
N ALA A 126 -1.66 -13.53 0.28
CA ALA A 126 -2.00 -14.40 -0.85
C ALA A 126 -1.15 -15.68 -0.87
N ALA A 127 0.15 -15.54 -0.56
CA ALA A 127 1.13 -16.60 -0.62
C ALA A 127 1.22 -17.47 0.64
N LYS A 128 0.50 -17.13 1.72
CA LYS A 128 0.51 -17.94 2.95
C LYS A 128 -0.28 -19.23 2.76
N GLU A 129 0.28 -20.36 3.14
CA GLU A 129 -0.42 -21.65 3.10
C GLU A 129 -0.51 -22.24 4.50
N PRO A 130 -1.52 -21.85 5.32
CA PRO A 130 -1.81 -22.56 6.55
C PRO A 130 -2.13 -24.03 6.26
N ASP A 131 -1.53 -24.92 7.04
CA ASP A 131 -1.73 -26.35 6.91
C ASP A 131 -3.20 -26.71 7.24
N PRO A 132 -3.95 -27.32 6.29
CA PRO A 132 -5.37 -27.64 6.51
C PRO A 132 -5.63 -28.61 7.67
N GLY A 133 -4.65 -29.44 8.05
CA GLY A 133 -4.73 -30.33 9.20
C GLY A 133 -4.75 -29.58 10.54
N PHE A 134 -4.08 -28.43 10.60
CA PHE A 134 -4.07 -27.56 11.79
C PHE A 134 -5.13 -26.44 11.71
N PHE A 135 -5.41 -25.92 10.51
CA PHE A 135 -6.29 -24.78 10.28
C PHE A 135 -7.38 -25.09 9.23
N PRO A 136 -8.28 -26.07 9.49
CA PRO A 136 -9.27 -26.52 8.50
C PRO A 136 -10.30 -25.47 8.10
N GLY A 137 -10.46 -24.41 8.92
CA GLY A 137 -11.35 -23.29 8.64
C GLY A 137 -10.73 -22.18 7.78
N PHE A 138 -9.48 -22.33 7.34
CA PHE A 138 -8.81 -21.36 6.46
C PHE A 138 -9.02 -21.75 4.99
N ASP A 139 -9.78 -20.93 4.26
CA ASP A 139 -10.07 -21.11 2.85
C ASP A 139 -9.76 -19.81 2.07
N GLU A 140 -9.88 -19.88 0.74
CA GLU A 140 -9.61 -18.73 -0.12
C GLU A 140 -10.58 -17.55 0.12
N ASN A 141 -11.83 -17.83 0.48
CA ASN A 141 -12.80 -16.79 0.81
C ASN A 141 -12.41 -16.02 2.08
N LEU A 142 -11.87 -16.70 3.09
CA LEU A 142 -11.36 -16.08 4.31
C LEU A 142 -10.11 -15.26 4.03
N ARG A 143 -9.20 -15.78 3.18
CA ARG A 143 -7.99 -15.09 2.76
C ARG A 143 -8.31 -13.75 2.08
N GLN A 144 -9.22 -13.77 1.10
CA GLN A 144 -9.68 -12.54 0.45
C GLN A 144 -10.39 -11.61 1.43
N ALA A 145 -11.13 -12.16 2.38
CA ALA A 145 -11.80 -11.35 3.39
C ALA A 145 -10.81 -10.64 4.32
N PHE A 146 -9.69 -11.27 4.69
CA PHE A 146 -8.62 -10.62 5.45
C PHE A 146 -7.98 -9.46 4.70
N GLN A 147 -7.64 -9.64 3.41
CA GLN A 147 -7.08 -8.56 2.61
C GLN A 147 -8.07 -7.39 2.50
N ARG A 148 -9.35 -7.72 2.26
CA ARG A 148 -10.40 -6.71 2.12
C ARG A 148 -10.69 -5.95 3.42
N GLU A 149 -10.63 -6.63 4.57
CA GLU A 149 -10.74 -6.00 5.89
C GLU A 149 -9.69 -4.90 6.05
N THR A 150 -8.41 -5.24 5.86
CA THR A 150 -7.33 -4.27 6.06
C THR A 150 -7.41 -3.11 5.06
N ALA A 151 -7.71 -3.39 3.78
CA ALA A 151 -7.87 -2.35 2.77
C ALA A 151 -9.00 -1.36 3.13
N LEU A 152 -10.17 -1.86 3.54
CA LEU A 152 -11.28 -1.00 3.96
C LEU A 152 -10.98 -0.23 5.24
N PHE A 153 -10.27 -0.85 6.18
CA PHE A 153 -9.85 -0.19 7.40
C PHE A 153 -8.90 0.98 7.10
N MET A 154 -7.87 0.75 6.27
CA MET A 154 -6.92 1.79 5.85
C MET A 154 -7.61 2.91 5.07
N ASP A 155 -8.52 2.58 4.15
CA ASP A 155 -9.32 3.55 3.41
C ASP A 155 -10.17 4.42 4.36
N SER A 156 -10.78 3.81 5.39
CA SER A 156 -11.55 4.56 6.38
C SER A 156 -10.69 5.53 7.20
N VAL A 157 -9.50 5.10 7.64
CA VAL A 157 -8.58 5.94 8.42
C VAL A 157 -8.12 7.13 7.60
N LEU A 158 -7.78 6.92 6.32
CA LEU A 158 -7.35 7.97 5.42
C LEU A 158 -8.49 8.94 5.07
N ARG A 159 -9.65 8.42 4.64
CA ARG A 159 -10.77 9.25 4.16
C ARG A 159 -11.46 10.02 5.27
N GLU A 160 -11.48 9.47 6.48
CA GLU A 160 -12.09 10.11 7.65
C GLU A 160 -11.08 10.97 8.43
N ASP A 161 -9.86 11.19 7.89
CA ASP A 161 -8.78 11.96 8.51
C ASP A 161 -8.54 11.55 9.98
N ARG A 162 -8.47 10.24 10.22
CA ARG A 162 -8.28 9.68 11.57
C ARG A 162 -6.79 9.76 11.92
N GLY A 163 -6.51 10.02 13.18
CA GLY A 163 -5.13 10.02 13.68
C GLY A 163 -4.44 8.67 13.46
N VAL A 164 -3.14 8.68 13.18
CA VAL A 164 -2.35 7.46 12.91
C VAL A 164 -2.42 6.44 14.05
N SER A 165 -2.63 6.89 15.30
CA SER A 165 -2.84 6.01 16.44
C SER A 165 -4.02 5.05 16.26
N GLU A 166 -5.03 5.43 15.47
CA GLU A 166 -6.20 4.63 15.16
C GLU A 166 -5.82 3.28 14.52
N LEU A 167 -4.70 3.24 13.78
CA LEU A 167 -4.15 2.01 13.22
C LEU A 167 -3.83 0.96 14.29
N LEU A 168 -3.64 1.35 15.54
CA LEU A 168 -3.35 0.45 16.66
C LEU A 168 -4.49 0.37 17.66
N THR A 169 -5.26 1.45 17.83
CA THR A 169 -6.25 1.57 18.90
C THR A 169 -7.69 1.38 18.46
N ALA A 170 -7.98 1.34 17.16
CA ALA A 170 -9.36 1.24 16.65
C ALA A 170 -10.13 0.10 17.32
N ASP A 171 -11.31 0.45 17.83
CA ASP A 171 -12.31 -0.44 18.40
C ASP A 171 -13.37 -0.86 17.38
N TYR A 172 -13.04 -0.77 16.09
CA TYR A 172 -13.90 -1.22 15.00
C TYR A 172 -13.06 -1.89 13.89
N THR A 173 -13.73 -2.66 13.05
CA THR A 173 -13.15 -3.18 11.81
C THR A 173 -14.23 -3.34 10.72
N PHE A 174 -13.87 -3.84 9.56
CA PHE A 174 -14.79 -4.09 8.44
C PHE A 174 -15.00 -5.58 8.23
N LEU A 175 -16.24 -6.04 8.40
CA LEU A 175 -16.59 -7.45 8.35
C LEU A 175 -17.69 -7.75 7.34
N ASN A 176 -17.54 -8.88 6.63
CA ASN A 176 -18.66 -9.61 6.03
C ASN A 176 -19.00 -10.85 6.88
N GLU A 177 -20.03 -11.61 6.50
CA GLU A 177 -20.47 -12.78 7.29
C GLU A 177 -19.37 -13.84 7.46
N ARG A 178 -18.58 -14.12 6.41
CA ARG A 178 -17.50 -15.13 6.45
C ARG A 178 -16.45 -14.78 7.50
N LEU A 179 -16.04 -13.51 7.54
CA LEU A 179 -15.03 -13.01 8.46
C LEU A 179 -15.58 -12.86 9.88
N ALA A 180 -16.82 -12.38 10.01
CA ALA A 180 -17.50 -12.27 11.30
C ALA A 180 -17.63 -13.63 12.00
N LYS A 181 -18.02 -14.68 11.26
CA LYS A 181 -18.03 -16.06 11.78
C LYS A 181 -16.64 -16.50 12.26
N HIS A 182 -15.60 -16.19 11.49
CA HIS A 182 -14.23 -16.52 11.87
C HIS A 182 -13.78 -15.77 13.14
N TYR A 183 -14.26 -14.54 13.36
CA TYR A 183 -13.97 -13.78 14.58
C TYR A 183 -14.91 -14.05 15.75
N GLY A 184 -15.97 -14.83 15.55
CA GLY A 184 -17.00 -15.08 16.56
C GLY A 184 -17.86 -13.85 16.85
N ILE A 185 -17.99 -12.92 15.90
CA ILE A 185 -18.81 -11.71 16.03
C ILE A 185 -20.19 -12.00 15.45
N PRO A 186 -21.26 -12.01 16.26
CA PRO A 186 -22.61 -12.36 15.81
C PRO A 186 -23.24 -11.20 15.01
N HIS A 187 -24.42 -11.47 14.44
CA HIS A 187 -25.30 -10.47 13.81
C HIS A 187 -24.75 -9.75 12.55
N VAL A 188 -23.74 -10.32 11.89
CA VAL A 188 -23.27 -9.86 10.57
C VAL A 188 -23.67 -10.89 9.51
N TYR A 189 -24.48 -10.47 8.54
CA TYR A 189 -25.07 -11.36 7.52
C TYR A 189 -24.80 -10.85 6.10
N GLY A 190 -24.54 -11.76 5.17
CA GLY A 190 -24.29 -11.48 3.76
C GLY A 190 -22.82 -11.19 3.43
N SER A 191 -22.55 -11.07 2.13
CA SER A 191 -21.21 -10.92 1.54
C SER A 191 -20.64 -9.50 1.64
N HIS A 192 -21.48 -8.48 1.84
CA HIS A 192 -21.05 -7.09 1.90
C HIS A 192 -20.33 -6.77 3.21
N PHE A 193 -19.20 -6.08 3.08
CA PHE A 193 -18.45 -5.55 4.22
C PHE A 193 -19.17 -4.36 4.84
N ARG A 194 -19.10 -4.25 6.17
CA ARG A 194 -19.60 -3.11 6.94
C ARG A 194 -18.70 -2.84 8.12
N ARG A 195 -18.67 -1.58 8.57
CA ARG A 195 -18.00 -1.19 9.81
C ARG A 195 -18.74 -1.82 10.99
N VAL A 196 -18.02 -2.51 11.87
CA VAL A 196 -18.56 -3.24 13.03
C VAL A 196 -17.71 -2.89 14.25
N SER A 197 -18.36 -2.63 15.40
CA SER A 197 -17.68 -2.44 16.67
C SER A 197 -17.03 -3.75 17.15
N LEU A 198 -15.85 -3.63 17.73
CA LEU A 198 -15.06 -4.67 18.38
C LEU A 198 -15.20 -4.62 19.91
N ASP A 199 -16.18 -3.87 20.43
CA ASP A 199 -16.51 -3.84 21.85
C ASP A 199 -16.80 -5.23 22.38
N GLY A 200 -16.30 -5.50 23.59
CA GLY A 200 -16.36 -6.84 24.19
C GLY A 200 -15.37 -7.85 23.60
N THR A 201 -14.55 -7.46 22.61
CA THR A 201 -13.45 -8.28 22.09
C THR A 201 -12.09 -7.73 22.50
N ALA A 202 -11.06 -8.57 22.44
CA ALA A 202 -9.67 -8.17 22.64
C ALA A 202 -8.99 -7.62 21.35
N ARG A 203 -9.69 -7.60 20.21
CA ARG A 203 -9.13 -7.16 18.93
C ARG A 203 -9.10 -5.63 18.86
N ARG A 204 -7.97 -5.06 18.42
CA ARG A 204 -7.81 -3.61 18.19
C ARG A 204 -6.88 -3.35 17.03
N GLY A 205 -7.22 -2.36 16.21
CA GLY A 205 -6.40 -1.91 15.08
C GLY A 205 -5.88 -3.03 14.17
N LEU A 206 -4.78 -2.75 13.48
CA LEU A 206 -4.08 -3.66 12.56
C LEU A 206 -3.62 -4.95 13.25
N LEU A 207 -3.13 -4.86 14.48
CA LEU A 207 -2.60 -6.02 15.21
C LEU A 207 -3.69 -7.02 15.59
N GLY A 208 -4.94 -6.59 15.62
CA GLY A 208 -6.12 -7.43 15.83
C GLY A 208 -6.66 -8.08 14.55
N GLN A 209 -6.16 -7.72 13.37
CA GLN A 209 -6.69 -8.22 12.09
C GLN A 209 -6.08 -9.55 11.69
N GLY A 210 -6.91 -10.40 11.10
CA GLY A 210 -6.56 -11.77 10.72
C GLY A 210 -5.49 -11.81 9.65
N GLY A 211 -5.51 -10.87 8.69
CA GLY A 211 -4.48 -10.76 7.65
C GLY A 211 -3.08 -10.58 8.25
N ILE A 212 -2.92 -9.62 9.16
CA ILE A 212 -1.64 -9.36 9.86
C ILE A 212 -1.23 -10.55 10.74
N LEU A 213 -2.20 -11.17 11.44
CA LEU A 213 -1.93 -12.34 12.26
C LEU A 213 -1.48 -13.55 11.43
N THR A 214 -2.04 -13.75 10.24
CA THR A 214 -1.65 -14.78 9.28
C THR A 214 -0.27 -14.49 8.67
N LEU A 215 0.00 -13.23 8.28
CA LEU A 215 1.32 -12.80 7.78
C LEU A 215 2.45 -13.14 8.74
N THR A 216 2.20 -12.92 10.03
CA THR A 216 3.15 -13.08 11.13
C THR A 216 3.14 -14.47 11.77
N SER A 217 2.69 -15.48 11.03
CA SER A 217 2.60 -16.88 11.49
C SER A 217 3.29 -17.86 10.53
N TYR A 218 3.56 -19.06 11.03
CA TYR A 218 3.97 -20.22 10.22
C TYR A 218 2.73 -20.98 9.71
N ALA A 219 2.93 -21.88 8.75
CA ALA A 219 1.86 -22.72 8.21
C ALA A 219 1.15 -23.58 9.27
N THR A 220 1.87 -24.03 10.29
CA THR A 220 1.35 -24.96 11.31
C THR A 220 1.08 -24.30 12.67
N ARG A 221 1.53 -23.06 12.89
CA ARG A 221 1.44 -22.39 14.20
C ARG A 221 1.59 -20.87 14.14
N THR A 222 1.07 -20.19 15.16
CA THR A 222 1.31 -18.75 15.38
C THR A 222 2.76 -18.47 15.79
N SER A 223 3.28 -17.26 15.55
CA SER A 223 4.65 -16.89 15.96
C SER A 223 4.75 -15.50 16.60
N PRO A 224 4.95 -15.41 17.93
CA PRO A 224 5.25 -14.14 18.60
C PRO A 224 6.53 -13.47 18.08
N VAL A 225 7.53 -14.26 17.66
CA VAL A 225 8.80 -13.76 17.14
C VAL A 225 8.62 -13.10 15.77
N LEU A 226 7.94 -13.76 14.83
CA LEU A 226 7.66 -13.15 13.52
C LEU A 226 6.77 -11.91 13.67
N ARG A 227 5.85 -11.92 14.63
CA ARG A 227 5.02 -10.74 14.94
C ARG A 227 5.84 -9.59 15.51
N GLY A 228 6.73 -9.86 16.45
CA GLY A 228 7.65 -8.85 17.00
C GLY A 228 8.55 -8.27 15.92
N LYS A 229 9.15 -9.13 15.08
CA LYS A 229 9.94 -8.72 13.93
C LYS A 229 9.14 -7.79 13.00
N TRP A 230 7.94 -8.18 12.60
CA TRP A 230 7.09 -7.37 11.74
C TRP A 230 6.77 -5.99 12.35
N ILE A 231 6.51 -5.90 13.67
CA ILE A 231 6.29 -4.62 14.36
C ILE A 231 7.55 -3.75 14.30
N LEU A 232 8.71 -4.32 14.64
CA LEU A 232 9.99 -3.62 14.64
C LEU A 232 10.34 -3.08 13.24
N GLU A 233 10.09 -3.89 12.20
CA GLU A 233 10.37 -3.55 10.80
C GLU A 233 9.38 -2.53 10.23
N ASN A 234 8.08 -2.83 10.32
CA ASN A 234 7.05 -2.10 9.57
C ASN A 234 6.51 -0.88 10.33
N LEU A 235 6.53 -0.90 11.66
CA LEU A 235 5.97 0.17 12.47
C LEU A 235 7.04 1.05 13.12
N LEU A 236 8.16 0.47 13.55
CA LEU A 236 9.20 1.20 14.30
C LEU A 236 10.46 1.53 13.49
N ALA A 237 10.54 1.07 12.23
CA ALA A 237 11.71 1.26 11.37
C ALA A 237 13.05 0.86 12.02
N SER A 238 13.02 -0.21 12.84
CA SER A 238 14.16 -0.71 13.63
C SER A 238 14.26 -2.24 13.50
N PRO A 239 14.57 -2.78 12.29
CA PRO A 239 14.66 -4.22 12.05
C PRO A 239 15.59 -4.93 13.06
N PRO A 240 15.21 -6.09 13.61
CA PRO A 240 16.11 -6.87 14.45
C PRO A 240 17.30 -7.41 13.63
N PRO A 241 18.46 -7.67 14.25
CA PRO A 241 19.58 -8.30 13.56
C PRO A 241 19.19 -9.71 13.06
N PRO A 242 19.87 -10.23 12.03
CA PRO A 242 19.63 -11.58 11.54
C PRO A 242 19.85 -12.61 12.67
N PRO A 243 19.07 -13.71 12.69
CA PRO A 243 19.23 -14.72 13.73
C PRO A 243 20.62 -15.39 13.62
N PRO A 244 21.28 -15.69 14.75
CA PRO A 244 22.52 -16.45 14.73
C PRO A 244 22.28 -17.88 14.23
N PRO A 245 23.29 -18.53 13.64
CA PRO A 245 23.12 -19.76 12.87
C PRO A 245 22.69 -21.02 13.67
N ASP A 246 22.71 -21.03 15.00
CA ASP A 246 22.50 -22.24 15.82
C ASP A 246 21.51 -22.06 16.99
N ILE A 247 20.30 -21.53 16.74
CA ILE A 247 19.25 -21.51 17.76
C ILE A 247 18.40 -22.79 17.67
N PRO A 248 18.32 -23.63 18.71
CA PRO A 248 17.47 -24.82 18.72
C PRO A 248 15.98 -24.45 18.59
N ALA A 249 15.20 -25.32 17.97
CA ALA A 249 13.77 -25.10 17.78
C ALA A 249 13.03 -24.97 19.12
N LEU A 250 11.99 -24.12 19.13
CA LEU A 250 11.16 -23.91 20.32
C LEU A 250 10.43 -25.20 20.70
N ALA A 251 10.54 -25.63 21.97
CA ALA A 251 9.76 -26.73 22.51
C ALA A 251 8.28 -26.33 22.65
N GLU A 252 7.39 -27.01 21.93
CA GLU A 252 5.94 -26.70 21.88
C GLU A 252 5.10 -27.45 22.94
N ARG A 253 5.73 -28.35 23.69
CA ARG A 253 5.08 -29.18 24.71
C ARG A 253 5.81 -29.07 26.04
N THR A 254 5.08 -29.23 27.14
CA THR A 254 5.71 -29.46 28.44
C THR A 254 6.41 -30.82 28.47
N ASP A 255 7.29 -31.03 29.46
CA ASP A 255 7.97 -32.31 29.68
C ASP A 255 6.95 -33.46 29.90
N ASP A 256 5.75 -33.11 30.37
CA ASP A 256 4.59 -33.96 30.62
C ASP A 256 3.62 -34.04 29.43
N GLY A 257 3.97 -33.45 28.28
CA GLY A 257 3.29 -33.62 26.99
C GLY A 257 2.10 -32.68 26.74
N ALA A 258 1.79 -31.75 27.65
CA ALA A 258 0.71 -30.78 27.46
C ALA A 258 1.09 -29.74 26.40
N ALA A 259 0.15 -29.41 25.51
CA ALA A 259 0.35 -28.38 24.49
C ALA A 259 0.41 -27.00 25.17
N LEU A 260 1.53 -26.30 25.01
CA LEU A 260 1.67 -24.93 25.48
C LEU A 260 1.10 -23.96 24.44
N SER A 261 0.52 -22.86 24.91
CA SER A 261 0.35 -21.71 24.02
C SER A 261 1.75 -21.23 23.59
N MET A 262 1.88 -20.71 22.36
CA MET A 262 3.18 -20.21 21.88
C MET A 262 3.74 -19.08 22.76
N ARG A 263 2.88 -18.31 23.45
CA ARG A 263 3.32 -17.35 24.47
C ARG A 263 4.02 -18.06 25.62
N ALA A 264 3.37 -19.05 26.21
CA ALA A 264 3.93 -19.80 27.34
C ALA A 264 5.22 -20.55 26.97
N ALA A 265 5.28 -21.12 25.76
CA ALA A 265 6.49 -21.76 25.24
C ALA A 265 7.67 -20.76 25.10
N MET A 266 7.40 -19.55 24.60
CA MET A 266 8.41 -18.48 24.47
C MET A 266 8.87 -17.94 25.84
N GLU A 267 7.95 -17.74 26.79
CA GLU A 267 8.29 -17.31 28.15
C GLU A 267 9.23 -18.31 28.82
N ARG A 268 8.99 -19.61 28.65
CA ARG A 268 9.85 -20.67 29.15
C ARG A 268 11.20 -20.72 28.42
N HIS A 269 11.21 -20.54 27.10
CA HIS A 269 12.45 -20.52 26.32
C HIS A 269 13.36 -19.33 26.68
N ARG A 270 12.78 -18.16 27.02
CA ARG A 270 13.54 -16.97 27.45
C ARG A 270 14.15 -17.09 28.84
N ALA A 271 13.65 -18.01 29.67
CA ALA A 271 14.13 -18.22 31.03
C ALA A 271 15.33 -19.18 31.11
N ASN A 272 15.65 -19.86 30.01
CA ASN A 272 16.82 -20.73 29.85
C ASN A 272 18.01 -19.95 29.28
#